data_AF-A0A8J8AUR3-F1
#
_entry.id   AF-A0A8J8AUR3-F1
#
_cell.length_a   1.000
_cell.length_b   1.000
_cell.length_c   1.000
_cell.angle_alpha   90.00
_cell.angle_beta   90.00
_cell.angle_gamma   90.00
#
_symmetry.space_group_name_H-M   'P 1'
#
loop_
_entity.id
_entity.type
_entity.pdbx_description
1 polymer ?
#
loop_
_entity_poly.entity_id
_entity_poly.type
_entity_poly.pdbx_seq_one_letter_code
_entity_poly.pdbx_strand_id
1 'polypeptide(L)'
;LLQPGRHLTEYGLATEATDSPLYRANGYWRGPIWAPTTALFVDALNRCGENAAALQVARRYCQMCNTSGMAENNDALTGQGLHDPAFAWTSAVFLRLGESLLATDA
;
A
#
# COMPACT_ATOMS: atom_id res chain seq x y z
N LEU A 1 -6.80 6.05 9.94
CA LEU A 1 -6.14 5.65 8.67
C LEU A 1 -5.10 6.69 8.22
N LEU A 2 -5.54 7.92 7.92
CA LEU A 2 -4.70 8.95 7.28
C LEU A 2 -3.77 9.73 8.21
N GLN A 3 -3.78 9.42 9.51
CA GLN A 3 -2.79 9.98 10.44
C GLN A 3 -1.38 9.62 9.94
N PRO A 4 -0.52 10.61 9.65
CA PRO A 4 0.79 10.36 9.08
C PRO A 4 1.63 9.43 9.97
N GLY A 5 2.32 8.48 9.34
CA GLY A 5 3.26 7.61 10.03
C GLY A 5 2.64 6.48 10.84
N ARG A 6 1.33 6.50 11.13
CA ARG A 6 0.66 5.46 11.93
C ARG A 6 0.28 4.23 11.10
N HIS A 7 -0.61 4.40 10.12
CA HIS A 7 -0.91 3.35 9.12
C HIS A 7 -0.40 3.74 7.74
N LEU A 8 -0.54 5.01 7.37
CA LEU A 8 -0.02 5.53 6.11
C LEU A 8 1.47 5.88 6.26
N THR A 9 2.34 4.94 5.90
CA THR A 9 3.79 5.10 5.87
C THR A 9 4.23 5.67 4.52
N GLU A 10 5.53 5.95 4.36
CA GLU A 10 6.11 6.39 3.07
C GLU A 10 5.81 5.42 1.92
N TYR A 11 5.75 4.12 2.21
CA TYR A 11 5.62 3.06 1.21
C TYR A 11 4.17 2.61 0.96
N GLY A 12 3.23 2.93 1.86
CA GLY A 12 1.83 2.54 1.71
C GLY A 12 1.11 2.34 3.04
N LEU A 13 0.04 1.53 3.02
CA LEU A 13 -0.79 1.25 4.20
C LEU A 13 -0.32 0.00 4.94
N ALA A 14 0.24 0.20 6.13
CA ALA A 14 0.57 -0.87 7.06
C ALA A 14 -0.70 -1.55 7.59
N THR A 15 -0.68 -2.89 7.62
CA THR A 15 -1.80 -3.71 8.13
C THR A 15 -1.99 -3.63 9.65
N GLU A 16 -0.93 -3.25 10.38
CA GLU A 16 -0.96 -2.92 11.80
C GLU A 16 -0.36 -1.53 11.98
N ALA A 17 -0.83 -0.77 12.97
CA ALA A 17 -0.26 0.56 13.22
C ALA A 17 1.22 0.44 13.62
N THR A 18 2.09 1.27 13.06
CA THR A 18 3.55 1.21 13.28
C THR A 18 3.95 1.52 14.73
N ASP A 19 3.09 2.24 15.46
CA ASP A 19 3.22 2.56 16.89
C ASP A 19 2.56 1.53 17.82
N SER A 20 1.95 0.49 17.24
CA SER A 20 1.29 -0.57 18.00
C SER A 20 2.30 -1.50 18.66
N PRO A 21 2.09 -1.94 19.91
CA PRO A 21 2.91 -2.99 20.53
C PRO A 21 2.77 -4.34 19.79
N LEU A 22 1.81 -4.47 18.88
CA LEU A 22 1.59 -5.67 18.08
C LEU A 22 2.26 -5.63 16.70
N TYR A 23 2.86 -4.50 16.30
CA TYR A 23 3.54 -4.36 15.02
C TYR A 23 4.73 -5.30 14.88
N ARG A 24 4.86 -5.92 13.71
CA ARG A 24 5.99 -6.77 13.32
C ARG A 24 6.31 -6.51 11.85
N ALA A 25 7.53 -6.01 11.59
CA ALA A 25 8.06 -5.73 10.26
C ALA A 25 7.83 -6.88 9.26
N ASN A 26 8.23 -8.11 9.63
CA ASN A 26 7.93 -9.34 8.89
C ASN A 26 6.84 -10.16 9.61
N GLY A 27 5.71 -9.51 9.88
CA GLY A 27 4.60 -10.02 10.67
C GLY A 27 3.48 -10.70 9.87
N TYR A 28 3.67 -10.91 8.57
CA TYR A 28 2.62 -11.29 7.63
C TYR A 28 1.46 -10.28 7.65
N TRP A 29 0.36 -10.54 8.36
CA TRP A 29 -0.77 -9.60 8.49
C TRP A 29 -0.64 -8.56 9.60
N ARG A 30 0.48 -8.53 10.33
CA ARG A 30 0.69 -7.67 11.50
C ARG A 30 1.77 -6.59 11.26
N GLY A 31 1.72 -5.91 10.13
CA GLY A 31 2.67 -4.85 9.83
C GLY A 31 2.85 -4.58 8.34
N PRO A 32 3.25 -5.58 7.53
CA PRO A 32 3.47 -5.42 6.11
C PRO A 32 2.32 -4.76 5.35
N ILE A 33 2.66 -4.13 4.23
CA ILE A 33 1.74 -3.58 3.23
C ILE A 33 1.33 -4.70 2.29
N TRP A 34 0.02 -4.81 2.02
CA TRP A 34 -0.54 -5.82 1.13
C TRP A 34 -1.34 -5.18 -0.01
N ALA A 35 -1.24 -5.78 -1.19
CA ALA A 35 -2.06 -5.44 -2.35
C ALA A 35 -3.57 -5.44 -2.06
N PRO A 36 -4.19 -6.52 -1.50
CA PRO A 36 -5.63 -6.57 -1.28
C PRO A 36 -6.13 -5.49 -0.32
N THR A 37 -5.46 -5.26 0.80
CA THR A 37 -5.89 -4.23 1.77
C THR A 37 -5.72 -2.83 1.19
N THR A 38 -4.64 -2.60 0.44
CA THR A 38 -4.43 -1.32 -0.26
C THR A 38 -5.56 -1.04 -1.25
N ALA A 39 -5.94 -2.02 -2.07
CA ALA A 39 -7.04 -1.88 -3.02
C ALA A 39 -8.38 -1.58 -2.32
N LEU A 40 -8.70 -2.29 -1.23
CA LEU A 40 -9.91 -2.07 -0.45
C LEU A 40 -9.97 -0.66 0.16
N PHE A 41 -8.87 -0.18 0.74
CA PHE A 41 -8.85 1.14 1.35
C PHE A 41 -8.87 2.27 0.31
N VAL A 42 -8.22 2.11 -0.84
CA VAL A 42 -8.33 3.09 -1.93
C VAL A 42 -9.78 3.19 -2.44
N ASP A 43 -10.45 2.05 -2.65
CA ASP A 43 -11.87 2.03 -3.04
C ASP A 43 -12.76 2.68 -1.98
N ALA A 44 -12.55 2.35 -0.70
CA ALA A 44 -13.30 2.93 0.41
C ALA A 44 -13.11 4.46 0.51
N LEU A 45 -11.87 4.95 0.39
CA LEU A 45 -11.58 6.39 0.42
C LEU A 45 -12.29 7.12 -0.72
N ASN A 46 -12.26 6.59 -1.94
CA ASN A 46 -12.99 7.17 -3.07
C ASN A 46 -14.51 7.22 -2.82
N ARG A 47 -15.10 6.14 -2.29
CA ARG A 47 -16.54 6.09 -1.95
C ARG A 47 -16.92 7.06 -0.84
N CYS A 48 -16.00 7.38 0.06
CA CYS A 48 -16.19 8.39 1.11
C CYS A 48 -15.95 9.83 0.62
N GLY A 49 -15.57 10.05 -0.64
CA GLY A 49 -15.22 11.37 -1.18
C GLY A 49 -13.80 11.83 -0.84
N GLU A 50 -12.99 10.98 -0.20
CA GLU A 50 -11.61 11.24 0.20
C GLU A 50 -10.62 10.97 -0.96
N ASN A 51 -10.92 11.51 -2.14
CA ASN A 51 -10.23 11.19 -3.39
C ASN A 51 -8.73 11.55 -3.36
N ALA A 52 -8.38 12.68 -2.73
CA ALA A 52 -6.99 13.10 -2.61
C ALA A 52 -6.17 12.10 -1.76
N ALA A 53 -6.76 11.57 -0.69
CA ALA A 53 -6.14 10.57 0.15
C ALA A 53 -6.03 9.22 -0.58
N ALA A 54 -7.05 8.85 -1.35
CA ALA A 54 -7.02 7.65 -2.19
C ALA A 54 -5.86 7.70 -3.20
N LEU A 55 -5.68 8.82 -3.89
CA LEU A 55 -4.57 9.06 -4.81
C LEU A 55 -3.21 9.04 -4.09
N GLN A 56 -3.13 9.58 -2.88
CA GLN A 56 -1.90 9.54 -2.08
C GLN A 56 -1.50 8.10 -1.75
N VAL A 57 -2.44 7.26 -1.30
CA VAL A 57 -2.20 5.84 -1.03
C VAL A 57 -1.76 5.12 -2.30
N ALA A 58 -2.46 5.36 -3.42
CA ALA A 58 -2.14 4.78 -4.71
C ALA A 58 -0.72 5.14 -5.18
N ARG A 59 -0.33 6.42 -5.10
CA ARG A 59 1.03 6.87 -5.46
C ARG A 59 2.10 6.17 -4.65
N ARG A 60 1.95 6.13 -3.32
CA ARG A 60 2.95 5.49 -2.42
C ARG A 60 3.10 4.00 -2.71
N TYR A 61 1.97 3.29 -2.85
CA TYR A 61 1.99 1.88 -3.19
C TYR A 61 2.64 1.62 -4.56
N CYS A 62 2.27 2.36 -5.61
CA CYS A 62 2.86 2.20 -6.93
C CYS A 62 4.37 2.53 -6.94
N GLN A 63 4.79 3.57 -6.23
CA GLN A 63 6.21 3.92 -6.08
C GLN A 63 7.00 2.79 -5.38
N MET A 64 6.46 2.26 -4.28
CA MET A 64 7.05 1.11 -3.58
C MET A 64 7.20 -0.10 -4.51
N CYS A 65 6.15 -0.48 -5.25
CA CYS A 65 6.23 -1.60 -6.20
C CYS A 65 7.25 -1.34 -7.32
N ASN A 66 7.36 -0.10 -7.80
CA ASN A 66 8.31 0.26 -8.85
C ASN A 66 9.77 0.17 -8.38
N THR A 67 10.03 0.40 -7.08
CA THR A 67 11.38 0.31 -6.50
C THR A 67 11.72 -1.11 -6.03
N SER A 68 10.75 -1.81 -5.42
CA SER A 68 10.99 -3.06 -4.68
C SER A 68 10.47 -4.31 -5.39
N GLY A 69 9.86 -4.17 -6.57
CA GLY A 69 9.26 -5.27 -7.31
C GLY A 69 7.85 -5.64 -6.83
N MET A 70 7.34 -6.77 -7.34
CA MET A 70 5.95 -7.20 -7.16
C MET A 70 5.83 -8.32 -6.12
N ALA A 71 6.43 -8.12 -4.95
CA ALA A 71 6.43 -9.12 -3.89
C ALA A 71 5.03 -9.38 -3.30
N GLU A 72 4.86 -10.48 -2.58
CA GLU A 72 3.61 -10.88 -1.91
C GLU A 72 3.12 -9.76 -0.97
N ASN A 73 4.01 -9.24 -0.15
CA ASN A 73 3.82 -8.08 0.69
C ASN A 73 5.15 -7.34 0.87
N ASN A 74 5.09 -6.15 1.46
CA ASN A 74 6.26 -5.30 1.63
C ASN A 74 6.36 -4.80 3.07
N ASP A 75 7.59 -4.72 3.59
CA ASP A 75 7.84 -4.09 4.87
C ASP A 75 7.35 -2.63 4.86
N ALA A 76 6.56 -2.23 5.86
CA ALA A 76 5.90 -0.94 5.84
C ALA A 76 6.83 0.25 6.10
N LEU A 77 8.03 0.03 6.65
CA LEU A 77 8.97 1.09 7.03
C LEU A 77 10.17 1.20 6.09
N THR A 78 10.40 0.21 5.24
CA THR A 78 11.52 0.16 4.30
C THR A 78 11.10 -0.10 2.86
N GLY A 79 9.86 -0.55 2.64
CA GLY A 79 9.33 -0.94 1.33
C GLY A 79 9.91 -2.24 0.78
N GLN A 80 10.80 -2.92 1.51
CA GLN A 80 11.43 -4.16 1.07
C GLN A 80 10.36 -5.22 0.77
N GLY A 81 10.44 -5.85 -0.40
CA GLY A 81 9.60 -7.01 -0.72
C GLY A 81 9.88 -8.19 0.19
N LEU A 82 8.83 -8.81 0.69
CA LEU A 82 8.87 -9.96 1.60
C LEU A 82 8.18 -11.17 0.95
N HIS A 83 8.61 -12.37 1.34
CA HIS A 83 8.06 -13.65 0.89
C HIS A 83 8.21 -13.90 -0.62
N ASP A 84 7.12 -14.17 -1.35
CA ASP A 84 7.19 -14.43 -2.80
C ASP A 84 7.58 -13.15 -3.55
N PRO A 85 8.65 -13.13 -4.37
CA PRO A 85 9.10 -11.93 -5.07
C PRO A 85 8.22 -11.50 -6.27
N ALA A 86 7.30 -12.34 -6.75
CA ALA A 86 6.53 -12.10 -7.97
C ALA A 86 5.08 -12.59 -7.86
N PHE A 87 4.27 -11.88 -7.08
CA PHE A 87 2.90 -12.28 -6.76
C PHE A 87 1.84 -11.53 -7.59
N ALA A 88 0.88 -12.29 -8.12
CA ALA A 88 -0.10 -11.80 -9.10
C ALA A 88 -0.98 -10.64 -8.60
N TRP A 89 -1.37 -10.64 -7.32
CA TRP A 89 -2.19 -9.56 -6.76
C TRP A 89 -1.49 -8.20 -6.73
N THR A 90 -0.16 -8.19 -6.60
CA THR A 90 0.64 -6.99 -6.41
C THR A 90 0.72 -6.29 -7.74
N SER A 91 1.02 -7.07 -8.79
CA SER A 91 0.92 -6.67 -10.19
C SER A 91 -0.48 -6.18 -10.56
N ALA A 92 -1.54 -6.91 -10.19
CA ALA A 92 -2.91 -6.53 -10.54
C ALA A 92 -3.34 -5.21 -9.89
N VAL A 93 -3.05 -5.03 -8.60
CA VAL A 93 -3.36 -3.79 -7.88
C VAL A 93 -2.48 -2.65 -8.36
N PHE A 94 -1.19 -2.89 -8.64
CA PHE A 94 -0.29 -1.91 -9.22
C PHE A 94 -0.84 -1.35 -10.55
N LEU A 95 -1.26 -2.23 -11.47
CA LEU A 95 -1.81 -1.81 -12.76
C LEU A 95 -3.10 -1.01 -12.59
N ARG A 96 -4.03 -1.49 -11.76
CA ARG A 96 -5.31 -0.81 -11.49
C ARG A 96 -5.11 0.57 -10.87
N LEU A 97 -4.21 0.69 -9.90
CA LEU A 97 -3.92 1.97 -9.26
C LEU A 97 -3.13 2.91 -10.19
N GLY A 98 -2.18 2.37 -10.96
CA GLY A 98 -1.44 3.13 -11.97
C GLY A 98 -2.36 3.75 -13.02
N GLU A 99 -3.35 3.00 -13.52
CA GLU A 99 -4.39 3.53 -14.42
C GLU A 99 -5.11 4.75 -13.81
N SER A 100 -5.53 4.67 -12.55
CA SER A 100 -6.21 5.78 -11.87
C SER A 100 -5.35 7.03 -11.70
N LEU A 101 -4.04 6.87 -11.52
CA LEU A 101 -3.09 7.97 -11.41
C LEU A 101 -2.91 8.67 -12.76
N LEU A 102 -2.74 7.91 -13.84
CA LEU A 102 -2.62 8.46 -15.20
C LEU A 102 -3.87 9.21 -15.64
N ALA A 103 -5.06 8.71 -15.29
CA ALA A 103 -6.33 9.36 -15.60
C ALA A 103 -6.54 10.69 -14.85
N THR A 104 -5.83 10.92 -13.75
CA THR A 104 -5.92 12.16 -12.97
C THR A 104 -4.92 13.23 -13.44
N ASP A 105 -3.80 12.80 -14.04
CA ASP A 105 -2.77 13.71 -14.56
C ASP A 105 -3.05 14.19 -16.00
N ALA A 106 -4.16 13.75 -16.61
CA ALA A 106 -4.64 14.12 -17.95
C ALA A 106 -5.75 15.19 -17.90
#